data_AF-A0A496AR46-F1
#
_entry.id   AF-A0A496AR46-F1
#
_cell.length_a   1.000
_cell.length_b   1.000
_cell.length_c   1.000
_cell.angle_alpha   90.00
_cell.angle_beta   90.00
_cell.angle_gamma   90.00
#
_symmetry.space_group_name_H-M   'P 1'
#
loop_
_entity.id
_entity.type
_entity.pdbx_description
1 polymer ?
#
loop_
_entity_poly.entity_id
_entity_poly.type
_entity_poly.pdbx_seq_one_letter_code
_entity_poly.pdbx_strand_id
1 'polypeptide(L)' 'MAQTEIEMFKSQIDELQSHIRMCEIQIEQLEELQDELRWDASFDRTQEQLMAAARRAKQEIAEGKSEPMDLDRL' A
#
# COMPACT_ATOMS: atom_id res chain seq x y z
N MET A 1 -2.32 -15.60 48.92
CA MET A 1 -3.47 -15.75 48.00
C MET A 1 -3.63 -14.52 47.12
N ALA A 2 -3.87 -13.32 47.67
CA ALA A 2 -4.05 -12.09 46.87
C ALA A 2 -2.92 -11.77 45.86
N GLN A 3 -1.64 -11.99 46.21
CA GLN A 3 -0.52 -11.72 45.30
C GLN A 3 -0.50 -12.67 44.08
N THR A 4 -0.88 -13.93 44.27
CA THR A 4 -0.94 -14.93 43.18
C THR A 4 -2.06 -14.63 42.20
N GLU A 5 -3.20 -14.13 42.70
CA GLU A 5 -4.33 -13.69 41.86
C GLU A 5 -3.95 -12.46 41.03
N ILE A 6 -3.25 -11.49 41.62
CA ILE A 6 -2.77 -10.30 40.90
C ILE A 6 -1.79 -10.68 39.78
N GLU A 7 -0.83 -11.57 40.05
CA GLU A 7 0.12 -12.02 39.02
C GLU A 7 -0.56 -12.83 37.91
N MET A 8 -1.58 -13.63 38.24
CA MET A 8 -2.39 -14.32 37.24
C MET A 8 -3.13 -13.34 36.32
N PHE A 9 -3.75 -12.31 36.88
CA PHE A 9 -4.45 -11.29 36.09
C PHE A 9 -3.50 -10.48 35.21
N LYS A 10 -2.30 -10.14 35.70
CA LYS A 10 -1.27 -9.48 34.88
C LYS A 10 -0.88 -10.33 33.68
N SER A 11 -0.61 -11.63 33.89
CA SER A 11 -0.29 -12.55 32.80
C SER A 11 -1.41 -12.64 31.76
N GLN A 12 -2.68 -12.65 32.19
CA GLN A 12 -3.82 -12.65 31.28
C GLN A 12 -3.93 -11.33 30.50
N ILE A 13 -3.66 -10.20 31.14
CA ILE A 13 -3.63 -8.89 30.47
C ILE A 13 -2.50 -8.86 29.43
N ASP A 14 -1.32 -9.37 29.75
CA ASP A 14 -0.18 -9.40 28.83
C ASP A 14 -0.45 -10.28 27.60
N GLU A 15 -1.16 -11.39 27.79
CA GLU A 15 -1.62 -12.27 26.70
C GLU A 15 -2.63 -11.55 25.81
N LEU A 16 -3.64 -10.89 26.40
CA LEU A 16 -4.63 -10.11 25.66
C LEU A 16 -3.98 -8.97 24.87
N GLN A 17 -3.02 -8.25 25.45
CA GLN A 17 -2.28 -7.20 24.77
C GLN A 17 -1.47 -7.73 23.58
N SER A 18 -0.90 -8.94 23.72
CA SER A 18 -0.17 -9.58 22.64
C SER A 18 -1.10 -9.99 21.49
N HIS A 19 -2.30 -10.49 21.79
CA HIS A 19 -3.31 -10.76 20.77
C HIS A 19 -3.81 -9.50 20.07
N ILE A 20 -4.03 -8.40 20.79
CA ILE A 20 -4.41 -7.12 20.18
C ILE A 20 -3.35 -6.66 19.18
N ARG A 21 -2.07 -6.67 19.58
CA ARG A 21 -0.95 -6.32 18.68
C ARG A 21 -0.88 -7.22 17.44
N MET A 22 -1.14 -8.51 17.61
CA MET A 22 -1.18 -9.44 16.48
C MET A 22 -2.30 -9.09 15.50
N CYS A 23 -3.50 -8.78 16.02
CA CYS A 23 -4.64 -8.35 15.19
C CYS A 23 -4.35 -7.03 14.47
N GLU A 24 -3.70 -6.06 15.12
CA GLU A 24 -3.31 -4.78 14.51
C GLU A 24 -2.41 -5.02 13.29
N ILE A 25 -1.36 -5.83 13.44
CA ILE A 25 -0.45 -6.19 12.34
C ILE A 25 -1.21 -6.89 11.20
N GLN A 26 -2.13 -7.81 11.53
CA GLN A 26 -2.92 -8.50 10.51
C GLN A 26 -3.86 -7.56 9.75
N ILE A 27 -4.40 -6.54 10.43
CA ILE A 27 -5.23 -5.52 9.77
C ILE A 27 -4.37 -4.70 8.80
N GLU A 28 -3.21 -4.22 9.23
CA GLU A 28 -2.27 -3.48 8.36
C GLU A 28 -1.88 -4.31 7.12
N GLN A 29 -1.59 -5.61 7.31
CA GLN A 29 -1.30 -6.52 6.19
C GLN A 29 -2.47 -6.69 5.23
N LEU A 30 -3.71 -6.76 5.73
CA LEU A 30 -4.89 -6.86 4.87
C LEU A 30 -5.13 -5.57 4.09
N GLU A 31 -4.82 -4.41 4.66
CA GLU A 31 -4.92 -3.13 3.98
C GLU A 31 -3.91 -3.03 2.83
N GLU A 32 -2.65 -3.44 3.05
CA GLU A 32 -1.63 -3.51 2.01
C GLU A 32 -2.05 -4.44 0.86
N LEU A 33 -2.52 -5.65 1.17
CA LEU A 33 -3.02 -6.59 0.16
C LEU A 33 -4.22 -6.05 -0.60
N GLN A 34 -5.12 -5.32 0.06
CA GLN A 34 -6.26 -4.70 -0.59
C GLN A 34 -5.81 -3.59 -1.56
N ASP A 35 -4.78 -2.82 -1.21
CA ASP A 35 -4.18 -1.83 -2.10
C ASP A 35 -3.51 -2.46 -3.31
N GLU A 36 -2.76 -3.55 -3.13
CA GLU A 36 -2.14 -4.30 -4.23
C GLU A 36 -3.22 -4.80 -5.20
N LEU A 37 -4.30 -5.39 -4.70
CA LEU A 37 -5.41 -5.87 -5.54
C LEU A 37 -6.12 -4.72 -6.28
N ARG A 38 -6.28 -3.55 -5.64
CA ARG A 38 -6.81 -2.35 -6.30
C ARG A 38 -5.89 -1.89 -7.42
N TRP A 39 -4.58 -1.88 -7.17
CA TRP A 39 -3.57 -1.50 -8.15
C TRP A 39 -3.60 -2.44 -9.35
N ASP A 40 -3.53 -3.74 -9.14
CA ASP A 40 -3.54 -4.75 -10.20
C ASP A 40 -4.79 -4.62 -11.07
N ALA A 41 -5.97 -4.54 -10.45
CA ALA A 41 -7.22 -4.38 -11.19
C ALA A 41 -7.28 -3.07 -11.99
N SER A 42 -6.65 -2.00 -11.50
CA SER A 42 -6.59 -0.71 -12.20
C SER A 42 -5.59 -0.75 -13.35
N PHE A 43 -4.43 -1.38 -13.12
CA PHE A 43 -3.38 -1.53 -14.10
C PHE A 43 -3.83 -2.45 -15.25
N ASP A 44 -4.42 -3.60 -14.95
CA ASP A 44 -4.96 -4.53 -15.97
C ASP A 44 -5.92 -3.84 -16.93
N ARG A 45 -6.74 -2.90 -16.43
CA ARG A 45 -7.69 -2.13 -17.24
C ARG A 45 -7.04 -1.02 -18.07
N THR A 46 -5.87 -0.53 -17.67
CA THR A 46 -5.26 0.69 -18.23
C THR A 46 -3.93 0.42 -18.94
N GLN A 47 -3.33 -0.76 -18.80
CA GLN A 47 -2.01 -1.09 -19.32
C GLN A 47 -1.89 -0.84 -20.82
N GLU A 48 -2.89 -1.23 -21.62
CA GLU A 48 -2.86 -1.00 -23.07
C GLU A 48 -2.85 0.49 -23.43
N GLN A 49 -3.65 1.29 -22.71
CA GLN A 49 -3.71 2.74 -22.91
C GLN A 49 -2.40 3.41 -22.48
N LEU A 50 -1.80 2.97 -21.36
CA LEU A 50 -0.49 3.43 -20.92
C LEU A 50 0.59 3.11 -21.96
N MET A 51 0.58 1.91 -22.53
CA MET A 51 1.49 1.52 -23.61
C MET A 51 1.30 2.38 -24.86
N ALA A 52 0.05 2.63 -25.26
CA ALA A 52 -0.25 3.48 -26.40
C ALA A 52 0.21 4.93 -26.18
N ALA A 53 -0.05 5.48 -24.99
CA ALA A 53 0.40 6.82 -24.60
C ALA A 53 1.93 6.92 -24.61
N ALA A 54 2.64 5.92 -24.06
CA ALA A 54 4.10 5.90 -24.07
C ALA A 54 4.68 5.82 -25.49
N ARG A 55 4.08 5.02 -26.38
CA ARG A 55 4.48 4.96 -27.79
C ARG A 55 4.27 6.30 -28.49
N ARG A 56 3.12 6.93 -28.27
CA ARG A 56 2.80 8.25 -28.82
C ARG A 56 3.77 9.32 -28.33
N ALA A 57 4.08 9.37 -27.04
CA ALA A 57 5.04 10.31 -26.49
C ALA A 57 6.43 10.15 -27.14
N LYS A 58 6.89 8.90 -27.34
CA LYS A 58 8.15 8.63 -28.07
C LYS A 58 8.11 9.14 -29.52
N GLN A 59 6.98 8.98 -30.20
CA GLN A 59 6.81 9.50 -31.55
C GLN A 59 6.84 11.03 -31.56
N GLU A 60 6.12 11.69 -30.65
CA GLU A 60 6.09 13.15 -30.53
C GLU A 60 7.48 13.72 -30.22
N ILE A 61 8.28 13.05 -29.38
CA ILE A 61 9.70 13.38 -29.15
C ILE A 61 10.50 13.29 -30.45
N ALA A 62 10.38 12.19 -31.19
CA ALA A 62 11.12 11.98 -32.44
C ALA A 62 10.72 12.98 -33.54
N GLU A 63 9.46 13.43 -33.53
CA GLU A 63 8.93 14.46 -34.42
C GLU A 63 9.27 15.90 -33.96
N GLY A 64 9.98 16.06 -32.84
CA GLY A 64 10.34 17.37 -32.29
C GLY A 64 9.16 18.16 -31.71
N LYS A 65 8.06 17.48 -31.36
CA LYS A 65 6.81 18.06 -30.85
C LYS A 65 6.74 18.11 -29.31
N SER A 66 7.74 17.61 -28.61
CA SER A 66 7.78 17.61 -27.15
C SER A 66 8.86 18.54 -26.60
N GLU A 67 8.58 19.15 -25.46
CA GLU A 67 9.56 19.85 -24.64
C GLU A 67 9.75 19.12 -23.30
N PRO A 68 10.95 19.19 -22.68
CA PRO A 68 11.16 18.66 -21.34
C PRO A 68 10.16 19.27 -20.34
N MET A 69 9.66 18.45 -19.42
CA MET A 69 8.75 18.92 -18.37
C MET A 69 9.50 19.86 -17.42
N ASP A 70 9.00 21.09 -17.30
CA ASP A 70 9.52 22.11 -16.38
C ASP A 70 8.84 21.95 -15.01
N LEU A 71 9.58 21.39 -14.05
CA LEU A 71 9.07 21.11 -12.70
C LEU A 71 8.86 22.38 -11.86
N ASP A 72 9.51 23.49 -12.21
CA ASP A 72 9.37 24.76 -11.50
C ASP A 72 8.07 25.50 -11.86
N ARG A 73 7.34 24.99 -12.86
CA ARG A 73 6.06 25.54 -13.36
C ARG A 73 4.83 24.69 -13.03
N LEU A 74 5.00 23.64 -12.23
CA LEU A 74 3.90 22.81 -11.74
C LEU A 74 3.22 23.43 -10.52
#